data_AF-A0A8D8PT62-F1
#
_entry.id   AF-A0A8D8PT62-F1
#
_cell.length_a   1.000
_cell.length_b   1.000
_cell.length_c   1.000
_cell.angle_alpha   90.00
_cell.angle_beta   90.00
_cell.angle_gamma   90.00
#
_symmetry.space_group_name_H-M   'P 1'
#
loop_
_entity.id
_entity.type
_entity.pdbx_description
1 polymer ?
#
loop_
_entity_poly.entity_id
_entity_poly.type
_entity_poly.pdbx_seq_one_letter_code
_entity_poly.pdbx_strand_id
1 'polypeptide(L)'
;SCVFSKIPTISGYTLIIRERKLDIFHSIMFRLILLVCAGAVVNAQFGSFHSLHGQAFSSPDFPSHEFGSRHVASVAANDQFPYPAPGVPAQHVAGPIMAVAVLNSKTVKGNVLFLQPQPNGPVLISGNITGLTPGDHGFHIHEKGDITQGCASMGPHYNPFNFPHGAPTDPDRHHGDLGSITADQNGFVSIKISDHVLSLDGPLTILGRGVVVHEKADDLGRGNNAESVKTGNAGGRVACGIIGRY
;
A
#
# COMPACT_ATOMS: atom_id res chain seq x y z
N SER A 1 -4.91 60.04 -48.44
CA SER A 1 -6.12 59.61 -49.16
C SER A 1 -6.81 58.50 -48.39
N CYS A 2 -8.09 58.70 -48.09
CA CYS A 2 -9.00 57.74 -47.46
C CYS A 2 -9.02 56.40 -48.21
N VAL A 3 -9.26 55.29 -47.50
CA VAL A 3 -10.52 54.52 -47.59
C VAL A 3 -10.76 53.80 -46.25
N PHE A 4 -11.87 54.15 -45.59
CA PHE A 4 -12.52 53.33 -44.57
C PHE A 4 -13.33 52.23 -45.27
N SER A 5 -13.29 50.98 -44.79
CA SER A 5 -14.43 50.09 -44.95
C SER A 5 -14.56 49.09 -43.79
N LYS A 6 -15.70 49.25 -43.12
CA LYS A 6 -16.49 48.40 -42.20
C LYS A 6 -15.95 47.06 -41.69
N ILE A 7 -15.92 47.02 -40.36
CA ILE A 7 -16.06 45.87 -39.46
C ILE A 7 -17.48 45.26 -39.57
N PRO A 8 -17.63 43.95 -39.32
CA PRO A 8 -18.65 43.51 -38.37
C PRO A 8 -18.02 42.73 -37.20
N THR A 9 -18.37 43.19 -36.01
CA THR A 9 -18.02 42.67 -34.69
C THR A 9 -18.82 41.41 -34.39
N ILE A 10 -18.15 40.37 -33.89
CA ILE A 10 -18.75 39.44 -32.92
C ILE A 10 -17.79 39.33 -31.73
N SER A 11 -18.29 39.84 -30.61
CA SER A 11 -18.05 39.47 -29.21
C SER A 11 -17.07 38.29 -29.01
N GLY A 12 -15.96 38.40 -28.29
CA GLY A 12 -15.61 39.32 -27.23
C GLY A 12 -14.97 38.51 -26.12
N TYR A 13 -13.64 38.36 -26.13
CA TYR A 13 -12.81 38.11 -24.95
C TYR A 13 -11.40 38.61 -25.25
N THR A 14 -11.03 39.73 -24.62
CA THR A 14 -9.69 40.30 -24.63
C THR A 14 -8.81 39.48 -23.69
N LEU A 15 -7.89 38.67 -24.23
CA LEU A 15 -6.83 38.05 -23.44
C LEU A 15 -5.67 39.05 -23.29
N ILE A 16 -5.60 39.72 -22.15
CA ILE A 16 -4.45 40.54 -21.77
C ILE A 16 -3.35 39.59 -21.27
N ILE A 17 -2.41 39.21 -22.15
CA ILE A 17 -1.14 38.62 -21.72
C ILE A 17 -0.12 39.75 -21.65
N ARG A 18 0.24 40.14 -20.42
CA ARG A 18 1.42 40.96 -20.17
C ARG A 18 2.66 40.07 -20.28
N GLU A 19 3.52 40.38 -21.24
CA GLU A 19 4.87 39.84 -21.33
C GLU A 19 5.73 40.31 -20.15
N ARG A 20 6.51 39.38 -19.57
CA ARG A 20 7.88 39.65 -19.13
C ARG A 20 8.72 38.35 -19.01
N LYS A 21 9.48 38.12 -20.09
CA LYS A 21 10.89 37.65 -20.21
C LYS A 21 11.41 36.41 -19.46
N LEU A 22 11.89 35.47 -20.30
CA LEU A 22 13.20 34.72 -20.31
C LEU A 22 13.48 33.80 -19.09
N ASP A 23 13.97 32.56 -19.20
CA ASP A 23 14.89 31.97 -20.18
C ASP A 23 15.01 30.43 -19.96
N ILE A 24 15.35 29.70 -21.03
CA ILE A 24 16.06 28.40 -21.08
C ILE A 24 15.36 27.17 -20.45
N PHE A 25 14.78 26.31 -21.29
CA PHE A 25 14.82 24.82 -21.28
C PHE A 25 13.72 24.27 -22.22
N HIS A 26 13.80 24.63 -23.51
CA HIS A 26 13.08 23.93 -24.59
C HIS A 26 14.08 23.07 -25.37
N SER A 27 14.50 21.99 -24.72
CA SER A 27 15.19 20.86 -25.33
C SER A 27 14.92 19.66 -24.42
N ILE A 28 14.77 18.45 -24.96
CA ILE A 28 14.56 17.17 -24.24
C ILE A 28 13.09 16.75 -23.96
N MET A 29 12.09 17.18 -24.73
CA MET A 29 10.80 16.45 -24.70
C MET A 29 10.03 16.43 -26.03
N PHE A 30 10.74 16.24 -27.14
CA PHE A 30 10.11 15.98 -28.44
C PHE A 30 11.01 15.10 -29.34
N ARG A 31 11.45 13.93 -28.84
CA ARG A 31 12.02 12.83 -29.65
C ARG A 31 11.80 11.47 -28.97
N LEU A 32 10.55 11.09 -28.74
CA LEU A 32 10.22 9.69 -28.46
C LEU A 32 8.81 9.37 -28.95
N ILE A 33 8.62 9.43 -30.27
CA ILE A 33 7.61 8.71 -31.06
C ILE A 33 8.11 8.85 -32.51
N LEU A 34 8.09 7.74 -33.27
CA LEU A 34 8.69 7.49 -34.60
C LEU A 34 10.13 6.97 -34.60
N LEU A 35 10.30 5.64 -34.53
CA LEU A 35 10.70 4.85 -35.70
C LEU A 35 10.69 3.35 -35.37
N VAL A 36 9.72 2.64 -35.92
CA VAL A 36 9.86 1.23 -36.31
C VAL A 36 10.39 1.24 -37.75
N CYS A 37 11.21 0.24 -38.09
CA CYS A 37 11.81 -0.06 -39.41
C CYS A 37 13.23 0.49 -39.66
N ALA A 38 14.24 -0.33 -39.34
CA ALA A 38 15.31 -0.73 -40.26
C ALA A 38 16.24 -1.72 -39.55
N GLY A 39 16.35 -2.94 -40.07
CA GLY A 39 17.28 -3.94 -39.57
C GLY A 39 18.73 -3.61 -39.90
N ALA A 40 19.63 -3.97 -39.01
CA ALA A 40 21.01 -4.27 -39.35
C ALA A 40 21.60 -5.20 -38.28
N VAL A 41 21.91 -6.41 -38.71
CA VAL A 41 22.71 -7.40 -38.00
C VAL A 41 24.12 -6.83 -37.84
N VAL A 42 24.63 -6.76 -36.62
CA VAL A 42 26.07 -6.63 -36.37
C VAL A 42 26.50 -7.56 -35.25
N ASN A 43 27.38 -8.47 -35.66
CA ASN A 43 28.06 -9.50 -34.92
C ASN A 43 29.13 -8.85 -34.03
N ALA A 44 29.16 -9.15 -32.72
CA ALA A 44 30.22 -8.68 -31.83
C ALA A 44 30.87 -9.88 -31.12
N GLN A 45 32.11 -10.14 -31.50
CA GLN A 45 33.03 -11.11 -30.92
C GLN A 45 33.30 -10.77 -29.45
N PHE A 46 33.14 -11.75 -28.56
CA PHE A 46 33.65 -11.68 -27.20
C PHE A 46 35.07 -12.24 -27.15
N GLY A 47 35.99 -11.40 -26.67
CA GLY A 47 37.40 -11.72 -26.47
C GLY A 47 37.65 -12.64 -25.28
N SER A 48 38.66 -13.48 -25.46
CA SER A 48 39.28 -14.36 -24.47
C SER A 48 40.02 -13.57 -23.39
N PHE A 49 39.90 -13.98 -22.12
CA PHE A 49 40.91 -13.69 -21.11
C PHE A 49 41.13 -14.87 -20.14
N HIS A 50 42.39 -15.30 -20.16
CA HIS A 50 43.24 -16.05 -19.24
C HIS A 50 42.72 -16.78 -17.98
N SER A 51 43.14 -18.06 -17.97
CA SER A 51 43.49 -18.96 -16.87
C SER A 51 44.25 -18.33 -15.69
N LEU A 52 43.83 -18.68 -14.46
CA LEU A 52 44.72 -18.82 -13.30
C LEU A 52 44.34 -20.06 -12.48
N HIS A 53 45.38 -20.79 -12.08
CA HIS A 53 45.39 -22.03 -11.33
C HIS A 53 45.14 -21.84 -9.83
N GLY A 54 44.59 -22.89 -9.21
CA GLY A 54 45.07 -23.42 -7.94
C GLY A 54 44.19 -23.18 -6.71
N GLN A 55 43.64 -24.26 -6.14
CA GLN A 55 44.14 -24.90 -4.91
C GLN A 55 43.11 -25.95 -4.47
N ALA A 56 43.60 -27.18 -4.26
CA ALA A 56 42.84 -28.32 -3.79
C ALA A 56 42.67 -28.27 -2.27
N PHE A 57 41.49 -28.66 -1.78
CA PHE A 57 41.29 -29.05 -0.39
C PHE A 57 40.47 -30.35 -0.35
N SER A 58 40.95 -31.27 0.49
CA SER A 58 40.54 -32.66 0.57
C SER A 58 39.57 -32.94 1.73
N SER A 59 38.69 -33.92 1.48
CA SER A 59 38.01 -34.86 2.40
C SER A 59 36.87 -34.36 3.32
N PRO A 60 35.95 -35.24 3.83
CA PRO A 60 35.83 -36.70 3.63
C PRO A 60 34.45 -37.23 3.19
N ASP A 61 34.45 -38.53 2.88
CA ASP A 61 33.37 -39.43 2.47
C ASP A 61 32.12 -39.47 3.36
N PHE A 62 30.93 -39.69 2.76
CA PHE A 62 29.79 -40.47 3.29
C PHE A 62 28.75 -40.75 2.15
N PRO A 63 27.89 -41.78 2.26
CA PRO A 63 27.88 -42.90 1.33
C PRO A 63 26.81 -42.82 0.22
N SER A 64 27.07 -43.59 -0.83
CA SER A 64 26.24 -43.83 -2.01
C SER A 64 24.91 -44.52 -1.68
N HIS A 65 23.79 -43.85 -1.98
CA HIS A 65 22.51 -44.53 -2.21
C HIS A 65 22.33 -44.75 -3.71
N GLU A 66 22.09 -46.02 -4.07
CA GLU A 66 21.88 -46.51 -5.43
C GLU A 66 20.76 -45.76 -6.16
N PHE A 67 21.10 -45.17 -7.31
CA PHE A 67 20.10 -44.80 -8.31
C PHE A 67 19.82 -46.03 -9.19
N GLY A 68 18.82 -46.82 -8.77
CA GLY A 68 18.21 -47.86 -9.59
C GLY A 68 17.33 -47.24 -10.68
N SER A 69 17.81 -47.29 -11.90
CA SER A 69 17.08 -46.95 -13.13
C SER A 69 15.95 -47.95 -13.39
N ARG A 70 14.72 -47.44 -13.66
CA ARG A 70 13.74 -47.89 -14.69
C ARG A 70 12.29 -47.64 -14.27
N HIS A 71 11.64 -46.64 -14.87
CA HIS A 71 10.58 -46.84 -15.88
C HIS A 71 9.90 -45.49 -16.17
N VAL A 72 10.21 -44.92 -17.33
CA VAL A 72 9.40 -43.85 -17.91
C VAL A 72 8.13 -44.50 -18.44
N ALA A 73 7.07 -44.46 -17.65
CA ALA A 73 5.72 -44.68 -18.17
C ALA A 73 5.24 -43.37 -18.79
N SER A 74 4.94 -43.41 -20.08
CA SER A 74 4.30 -42.34 -20.83
C SER A 74 3.01 -41.92 -20.15
N VAL A 75 2.95 -40.68 -19.66
CA VAL A 75 1.70 -40.06 -19.22
C VAL A 75 0.90 -39.72 -20.47
N ALA A 76 -0.11 -40.54 -20.76
CA ALA A 76 -1.19 -40.14 -21.66
C ALA A 76 -1.99 -39.03 -20.98
N ALA A 77 -2.13 -37.89 -21.65
CA ALA A 77 -3.03 -36.83 -21.26
C ALA A 77 -4.46 -37.38 -21.24
N ASN A 78 -5.02 -37.54 -20.04
CA ASN A 78 -6.46 -37.56 -19.84
C ASN A 78 -6.80 -36.44 -18.87
N ASP A 79 -7.23 -35.30 -19.41
CA ASP A 79 -7.79 -34.18 -18.67
C ASP A 79 -9.11 -34.59 -18.04
N GLN A 80 -9.05 -35.10 -16.82
CA GLN A 80 -10.19 -35.21 -15.92
C GLN A 80 -9.69 -34.94 -14.51
N PHE A 81 -9.73 -33.66 -14.13
CA PHE A 81 -9.65 -33.26 -12.73
C PHE A 81 -10.76 -34.01 -11.97
N PRO A 82 -10.45 -34.86 -10.98
CA PRO A 82 -11.48 -35.59 -10.26
C PRO A 82 -12.36 -34.60 -9.51
N TYR A 83 -13.66 -34.60 -9.83
CA TYR A 83 -14.65 -33.93 -9.00
C TYR A 83 -14.55 -34.48 -7.57
N PRO A 84 -14.59 -33.63 -6.53
CA PRO A 84 -14.55 -34.11 -5.16
C PRO A 84 -15.74 -35.03 -4.89
N ALA A 85 -15.51 -36.11 -4.14
CA ALA A 85 -16.52 -37.08 -3.79
C ALA A 85 -17.71 -36.42 -3.07
N PRO A 86 -18.97 -36.83 -3.35
CA PRO A 86 -20.14 -36.31 -2.66
C PRO A 86 -20.03 -36.56 -1.15
N GLY A 87 -20.11 -35.49 -0.35
CA GLY A 87 -20.12 -35.59 1.13
C GLY A 87 -18.86 -35.07 1.81
N VAL A 88 -17.83 -34.64 1.08
CA VAL A 88 -16.77 -33.80 1.65
C VAL A 88 -17.28 -32.36 1.64
N PRO A 89 -17.36 -31.64 2.78
CA PRO A 89 -17.63 -30.21 2.75
C PRO A 89 -16.59 -29.58 1.84
N ALA A 90 -17.02 -28.85 0.81
CA ALA A 90 -16.10 -28.04 0.04
C ALA A 90 -15.33 -27.18 1.05
N GLN A 91 -14.04 -27.47 1.20
CA GLN A 91 -13.13 -26.58 1.92
C GLN A 91 -13.19 -25.29 1.11
N HIS A 92 -14.02 -24.34 1.54
CA HIS A 92 -14.00 -22.99 1.03
C HIS A 92 -12.58 -22.50 1.34
N VAL A 93 -11.68 -22.61 0.36
CA VAL A 93 -10.42 -21.89 0.37
C VAL A 93 -10.87 -20.43 0.28
N ALA A 94 -11.07 -19.80 1.43
CA ALA A 94 -11.51 -18.43 1.48
C ALA A 94 -10.45 -17.61 0.75
N GLY A 95 -10.87 -17.05 -0.38
CA GLY A 95 -10.01 -16.22 -1.21
C GLY A 95 -9.62 -14.93 -0.47
N PRO A 96 -8.78 -14.10 -1.10
CA PRO A 96 -8.35 -12.85 -0.51
C PRO A 96 -9.55 -11.97 -0.11
N ILE A 97 -9.49 -11.38 1.08
CA ILE A 97 -10.49 -10.41 1.55
C ILE A 97 -9.93 -9.01 1.32
N MET A 98 -10.75 -8.13 0.76
CA MET A 98 -10.43 -6.73 0.57
C MET A 98 -11.41 -5.84 1.33
N ALA A 99 -10.90 -4.73 1.85
CA ALA A 99 -11.69 -3.71 2.51
C ALA A 99 -11.16 -2.31 2.18
N VAL A 100 -12.01 -1.31 2.34
CA VAL A 100 -11.67 0.09 2.14
C VAL A 100 -12.23 0.96 3.26
N ALA A 101 -11.44 1.91 3.72
CA ALA A 101 -11.91 3.04 4.51
C ALA A 101 -11.70 4.33 3.70
N VAL A 102 -12.78 5.08 3.51
CA VAL A 102 -12.74 6.40 2.87
C VAL A 102 -12.67 7.46 3.97
N LEU A 103 -11.59 8.23 3.96
CA LEU A 103 -11.40 9.39 4.83
C LEU A 103 -11.92 10.63 4.12
N ASN A 104 -12.89 11.30 4.71
CA ASN A 104 -13.48 12.50 4.13
C ASN A 104 -13.84 13.52 5.22
N SER A 105 -12.85 14.29 5.66
CA SER A 105 -13.05 15.45 6.51
C SER A 105 -13.07 16.74 5.67
N LYS A 106 -13.22 17.90 6.31
CA LYS A 106 -13.22 19.20 5.60
C LYS A 106 -11.89 19.46 4.88
N THR A 107 -10.78 19.03 5.47
CA THR A 107 -9.42 19.31 4.98
C THR A 107 -8.69 18.04 4.55
N VAL A 108 -8.92 16.91 5.24
CA VAL A 108 -8.22 15.66 5.00
C VAL A 108 -9.06 14.71 4.17
N LYS A 109 -8.49 14.20 3.08
CA LYS A 109 -9.15 13.23 2.20
C LYS A 109 -8.21 12.10 1.84
N GLY A 110 -8.74 10.89 1.73
CA GLY A 110 -7.94 9.74 1.32
C GLY A 110 -8.70 8.44 1.30
N ASN A 111 -8.06 7.41 0.76
CA ASN A 111 -8.57 6.05 0.78
C ASN A 111 -7.49 5.16 1.38
N VAL A 112 -7.92 4.28 2.29
CA VAL A 112 -7.08 3.24 2.88
C VAL A 112 -7.65 1.89 2.47
N LEU A 113 -6.85 1.11 1.75
CA LEU A 113 -7.15 -0.23 1.30
C LEU A 113 -6.50 -1.25 2.24
N PHE A 114 -7.26 -2.27 2.58
CA PHE A 114 -6.82 -3.42 3.36
C PHE A 114 -6.97 -4.67 2.51
N LEU A 115 -5.92 -5.48 2.45
CA LEU A 115 -5.91 -6.75 1.75
C LEU A 115 -5.39 -7.82 2.70
N GLN A 116 -6.19 -8.87 2.92
CA GLN A 116 -5.75 -10.09 3.59
C GLN A 116 -5.69 -11.20 2.54
N PRO A 117 -4.50 -11.54 2.01
CA PRO A 117 -4.38 -12.45 0.86
C PRO A 117 -4.88 -13.87 1.13
N GLN A 118 -4.79 -14.31 2.39
CA GLN A 118 -5.16 -15.64 2.84
C GLN A 118 -5.70 -15.58 4.28
N PRO A 119 -6.58 -16.52 4.69
CA PRO A 119 -7.08 -16.60 6.06
C PRO A 119 -5.95 -16.66 7.09
N ASN A 120 -6.09 -15.95 8.20
CA ASN A 120 -5.07 -15.82 9.25
C ASN A 120 -3.70 -15.28 8.78
N GLY A 121 -3.61 -14.79 7.54
CA GLY A 121 -2.42 -14.09 7.04
C GLY A 121 -2.39 -12.63 7.50
N PRO A 122 -1.26 -11.94 7.29
CA PRO A 122 -1.15 -10.52 7.61
C PRO A 122 -2.10 -9.69 6.75
N VAL A 123 -2.52 -8.55 7.30
CA VAL A 123 -3.27 -7.53 6.57
C VAL A 123 -2.30 -6.53 6.00
N LEU A 124 -2.30 -6.41 4.68
CA LEU A 124 -1.56 -5.41 3.93
C LEU A 124 -2.41 -4.15 3.82
N ILE A 125 -1.86 -3.03 4.26
CA ILE A 125 -2.54 -1.73 4.28
C ILE A 125 -1.81 -0.80 3.31
N SER A 126 -2.56 -0.23 2.37
CA SER A 126 -2.04 0.73 1.41
C SER A 126 -3.02 1.86 1.17
N GLY A 127 -2.55 3.02 0.73
CA GLY A 127 -3.48 4.13 0.51
C GLY A 127 -2.79 5.46 0.37
N ASN A 128 -3.57 6.46 0.01
CA ASN A 128 -3.11 7.83 -0.13
C ASN A 128 -4.00 8.75 0.69
N ILE A 129 -3.38 9.67 1.43
CA ILE A 129 -4.07 10.71 2.20
C ILE A 129 -3.49 12.07 1.79
N THR A 130 -4.35 13.08 1.74
CA THR A 130 -4.03 14.46 1.39
C THR A 130 -4.62 15.42 2.41
N GLY A 131 -4.00 16.60 2.56
CA GLY A 131 -4.52 17.69 3.38
C GLY A 131 -4.19 17.58 4.87
N LEU A 132 -3.22 16.74 5.23
CA LEU A 132 -2.64 16.71 6.58
C LEU A 132 -1.63 17.86 6.74
N THR A 133 -1.31 18.21 7.99
CA THR A 133 -0.15 19.05 8.27
C THR A 133 1.13 18.25 8.03
N PRO A 134 2.26 18.87 7.65
CA PRO A 134 3.52 18.14 7.54
C PRO A 134 3.96 17.52 8.87
N GLY A 135 4.47 16.29 8.83
CA GLY A 135 4.94 15.56 10.01
C GLY A 135 4.18 14.27 10.29
N ASP A 136 4.39 13.72 11.49
CA ASP A 136 3.85 12.44 11.90
C ASP A 136 2.45 12.57 12.53
N HIS A 137 1.58 11.62 12.17
CA HIS A 137 0.20 11.55 12.60
C HIS A 137 -0.11 10.13 13.07
N GLY A 138 -0.61 9.99 14.30
CA GLY A 138 -1.07 8.71 14.83
C GLY A 138 -2.16 8.09 13.95
N PHE A 139 -2.09 6.78 13.75
CA PHE A 139 -2.94 6.06 12.82
C PHE A 139 -3.42 4.77 13.50
N HIS A 140 -4.72 4.68 13.77
CA HIS A 140 -5.26 3.59 14.58
C HIS A 140 -6.59 3.08 14.04
N ILE A 141 -6.87 1.81 14.34
CA ILE A 141 -8.22 1.24 14.23
C ILE A 141 -8.94 1.46 15.56
N HIS A 142 -10.05 2.17 15.51
CA HIS A 142 -10.94 2.41 16.64
C HIS A 142 -12.06 1.37 16.69
N GLU A 143 -12.54 1.09 17.89
CA GLU A 143 -13.46 -0.01 18.17
C GLU A 143 -14.76 0.05 17.35
N LYS A 144 -15.33 1.23 17.15
CA LYS A 144 -16.64 1.42 16.51
C LYS A 144 -16.49 2.01 15.12
N GLY A 145 -17.34 1.59 14.19
CA GLY A 145 -17.60 2.29 12.92
C GLY A 145 -18.81 3.22 13.04
N ASP A 146 -18.76 4.17 13.96
CA ASP A 146 -19.86 5.11 14.21
C ASP A 146 -19.41 6.54 13.91
N ILE A 147 -20.04 7.14 12.89
CA ILE A 147 -19.77 8.51 12.41
C ILE A 147 -20.88 9.51 12.81
N THR A 148 -21.82 9.13 13.68
CA THR A 148 -22.96 9.99 14.06
C THR A 148 -22.53 11.31 14.70
N GLN A 149 -21.36 11.33 15.36
CA GLN A 149 -20.72 12.54 15.91
C GLN A 149 -19.34 12.78 15.29
N GLY A 150 -19.20 12.47 14.00
CA GLY A 150 -17.92 12.47 13.31
C GLY A 150 -16.95 11.47 13.96
N CYS A 151 -15.68 11.84 14.07
CA CYS A 151 -14.68 10.91 14.61
C CYS A 151 -14.79 10.68 16.11
N ALA A 152 -15.54 11.50 16.86
CA ALA A 152 -15.69 11.35 18.31
C ALA A 152 -16.43 10.06 18.70
N SER A 153 -17.40 9.62 17.89
CA SER A 153 -18.22 8.44 18.14
C SER A 153 -17.52 7.10 17.83
N MET A 154 -16.32 7.11 17.23
CA MET A 154 -15.57 5.89 16.89
C MET A 154 -15.10 5.08 18.12
N GLY A 155 -15.21 5.62 19.34
CA GLY A 155 -14.77 4.92 20.57
C GLY A 155 -13.24 4.96 20.78
N PRO A 156 -12.68 4.16 21.70
CA PRO A 156 -11.24 4.03 21.92
C PRO A 156 -10.56 3.20 20.81
N HIS A 157 -9.26 2.98 20.92
CA HIS A 157 -8.54 2.05 20.05
C HIS A 157 -9.15 0.65 20.20
N TYR A 158 -9.17 -0.12 19.11
CA TYR A 158 -9.70 -1.48 19.13
C TYR A 158 -8.78 -2.37 19.98
N ASN A 159 -9.26 -2.78 21.15
CA ASN A 159 -8.48 -3.51 22.16
C ASN A 159 -9.25 -4.71 22.75
N PRO A 160 -9.40 -5.82 22.00
CA PRO A 160 -10.13 -7.00 22.47
C PRO A 160 -9.43 -7.74 23.62
N PHE A 161 -8.14 -7.48 23.85
CA PHE A 161 -7.32 -8.18 24.85
C PHE A 161 -7.00 -7.35 26.10
N ASN A 162 -7.45 -6.09 26.14
CA ASN A 162 -7.23 -5.15 27.24
C ASN A 162 -5.73 -4.94 27.57
N PHE A 163 -4.88 -4.90 26.54
CA PHE A 163 -3.47 -4.54 26.65
C PHE A 163 -3.28 -3.03 26.75
N PRO A 164 -2.14 -2.53 27.27
CA PRO A 164 -1.77 -1.12 27.11
C PRO A 164 -1.51 -0.78 25.64
N HIS A 165 -1.56 0.52 25.33
CA HIS A 165 -1.13 1.06 24.04
C HIS A 165 0.35 0.79 23.79
N GLY A 166 0.72 0.47 22.55
CA GLY A 166 2.10 0.15 22.20
C GLY A 166 2.46 0.39 20.73
N ALA A 167 3.72 0.20 20.38
CA ALA A 167 4.14 0.24 18.98
C ALA A 167 3.63 -1.00 18.23
N PRO A 168 3.49 -0.94 16.89
CA PRO A 168 3.07 -2.09 16.10
C PRO A 168 3.96 -3.34 16.23
N THR A 169 5.22 -3.16 16.64
CA THR A 169 6.20 -4.21 16.86
C THR A 169 6.19 -4.80 18.27
N ASP A 170 5.50 -4.15 19.21
CA ASP A 170 5.44 -4.59 20.59
C ASP A 170 4.48 -5.79 20.71
N PRO A 171 4.81 -6.79 21.55
CA PRO A 171 3.92 -7.96 21.74
C PRO A 171 2.63 -7.56 22.48
N ASP A 172 2.73 -6.63 23.42
CA ASP A 172 1.62 -6.06 24.17
C ASP A 172 1.30 -4.69 23.59
N ARG A 173 0.24 -4.64 22.77
CA ARG A 173 -0.31 -3.43 22.14
C ARG A 173 -1.81 -3.59 21.98
N HIS A 174 -2.53 -2.51 21.69
CA HIS A 174 -3.88 -2.69 21.18
C HIS A 174 -3.85 -3.34 19.81
N HIS A 175 -4.90 -4.08 19.51
CA HIS A 175 -5.09 -4.70 18.20
C HIS A 175 -5.12 -3.63 17.09
N GLY A 176 -5.70 -2.46 17.38
CA GLY A 176 -5.79 -1.34 16.44
C GLY A 176 -4.57 -0.42 16.34
N ASP A 177 -3.47 -0.64 17.08
CA ASP A 177 -2.34 0.31 17.10
C ASP A 177 -1.44 0.13 15.86
N LEU A 178 -1.48 1.06 14.91
CA LEU A 178 -0.64 1.01 13.70
C LEU A 178 0.51 2.04 13.70
N GLY A 179 0.71 2.74 14.81
CA GLY A 179 1.77 3.73 15.00
C GLY A 179 1.46 5.05 14.30
N SER A 180 2.46 5.64 13.64
CA SER A 180 2.31 6.92 12.94
C SER A 180 2.49 6.77 11.42
N ILE A 181 1.77 7.61 10.68
CA ILE A 181 1.98 7.86 9.25
C ILE A 181 2.59 9.25 9.07
N THR A 182 3.51 9.40 8.11
CA THR A 182 4.25 10.65 7.91
C THR A 182 3.72 11.39 6.68
N ALA A 183 3.25 12.61 6.88
CA ALA A 183 2.85 13.53 5.81
C ALA A 183 4.05 14.36 5.34
N ASP A 184 4.20 14.49 4.03
CA ASP A 184 5.22 15.34 3.41
C ASP A 184 4.91 16.84 3.58
N GLN A 185 5.77 17.70 3.03
CA GLN A 185 5.61 19.16 3.11
C GLN A 185 4.34 19.68 2.41
N ASN A 186 3.72 18.88 1.54
CA ASN A 186 2.47 19.19 0.87
C ASN A 186 1.25 18.58 1.57
N GLY A 187 1.44 17.91 2.71
CA GLY A 187 0.37 17.22 3.44
C GLY A 187 -0.08 15.92 2.78
N PHE A 188 0.77 15.30 1.94
CA PHE A 188 0.51 14.03 1.30
C PHE A 188 1.15 12.86 2.06
N VAL A 189 0.44 11.74 2.15
CA VAL A 189 0.91 10.49 2.73
C VAL A 189 0.68 9.36 1.74
N SER A 190 1.69 8.52 1.53
CA SER A 190 1.56 7.21 0.90
C SER A 190 1.72 6.11 1.95
N ILE A 191 0.63 5.43 2.29
CA ILE A 191 0.61 4.35 3.29
C ILE A 191 1.11 3.05 2.66
N LYS A 192 2.01 2.36 3.36
CA LYS A 192 2.43 0.99 3.06
C LYS A 192 2.80 0.28 4.36
N ILE A 193 1.86 -0.46 4.93
CA ILE A 193 2.00 -1.15 6.21
C ILE A 193 1.65 -2.63 6.01
N SER A 194 2.31 -3.52 6.75
CA SER A 194 1.92 -4.92 6.88
C SER A 194 1.75 -5.21 8.36
N ASP A 195 0.55 -5.57 8.78
CA ASP A 195 0.25 -5.89 10.17
C ASP A 195 -0.14 -7.36 10.33
N HIS A 196 0.39 -8.02 11.36
CA HIS A 196 0.22 -9.45 11.60
C HIS A 196 -0.82 -9.76 12.68
N VAL A 197 -1.29 -8.75 13.40
CA VAL A 197 -2.28 -8.87 14.47
C VAL A 197 -3.68 -8.64 13.90
N LEU A 198 -3.85 -7.68 13.00
CA LEU A 198 -5.12 -7.39 12.35
C LEU A 198 -5.66 -8.59 11.55
N SER A 199 -6.99 -8.71 11.49
CA SER A 199 -7.69 -9.61 10.57
C SER A 199 -8.85 -8.91 9.87
N LEU A 200 -9.18 -9.34 8.66
CA LEU A 200 -10.41 -8.98 7.94
C LEU A 200 -11.50 -10.05 8.10
N ASP A 201 -11.21 -11.16 8.77
CA ASP A 201 -12.17 -12.22 9.09
C ASP A 201 -12.23 -12.55 10.60
N GLY A 202 -13.15 -13.44 10.93
CA GLY A 202 -13.23 -14.01 12.27
C GLY A 202 -13.65 -13.01 13.36
N PRO A 203 -13.53 -13.42 14.63
CA PRO A 203 -14.00 -12.62 15.77
C PRO A 203 -13.16 -11.35 16.02
N LEU A 204 -11.93 -11.31 15.49
CA LEU A 204 -11.02 -10.18 15.60
C LEU A 204 -11.07 -9.25 14.39
N THR A 205 -12.05 -9.43 13.51
CA THR A 205 -12.15 -8.62 12.29
C THR A 205 -12.25 -7.13 12.59
N ILE A 206 -11.58 -6.33 11.74
CA ILE A 206 -11.71 -4.88 11.71
C ILE A 206 -12.82 -4.39 10.76
N LEU A 207 -13.49 -5.29 10.02
CA LEU A 207 -14.62 -4.89 9.19
C LEU A 207 -15.73 -4.26 10.06
N GLY A 208 -16.26 -3.13 9.60
CA GLY A 208 -17.26 -2.35 10.33
C GLY A 208 -16.69 -1.49 11.46
N ARG A 209 -15.38 -1.50 11.69
CA ARG A 209 -14.69 -0.61 12.64
C ARG A 209 -14.23 0.68 11.95
N GLY A 210 -13.67 1.61 12.71
CA GLY A 210 -13.22 2.91 12.18
C GLY A 210 -11.71 3.00 12.05
N VAL A 211 -11.19 3.49 10.93
CA VAL A 211 -9.83 4.06 10.84
C VAL A 211 -9.88 5.49 11.35
N VAL A 212 -8.89 5.90 12.13
CA VAL A 212 -8.72 7.29 12.58
C VAL A 212 -7.28 7.74 12.34
N VAL A 213 -7.16 8.95 11.78
CA VAL A 213 -5.91 9.71 11.69
C VAL A 213 -5.95 10.80 12.76
N HIS A 214 -4.88 10.91 13.52
CA HIS A 214 -4.75 11.85 14.63
C HIS A 214 -3.98 13.12 14.24
N GLU A 215 -4.06 14.15 15.08
CA GLU A 215 -3.45 15.45 14.88
C GLU A 215 -1.91 15.42 15.04
N LYS A 216 -1.40 14.60 15.94
CA LYS A 216 0.03 14.52 16.32
C LYS A 216 0.55 13.10 16.16
N ALA A 217 1.87 12.98 16.26
CA ALA A 217 2.56 11.71 16.33
C ALA A 217 2.07 10.86 17.51
N ASP A 218 1.97 9.56 17.29
CA ASP A 218 1.83 8.55 18.34
C ASP A 218 3.20 8.33 19.02
N ASP A 219 3.25 8.51 20.34
CA ASP A 219 4.44 8.29 21.17
C ASP A 219 4.70 6.81 21.52
N LEU A 220 3.86 5.92 21.01
CA LEU A 220 3.96 4.47 21.09
C LEU A 220 3.96 3.93 22.52
N GLY A 221 3.34 4.64 23.47
CA GLY A 221 3.33 4.25 24.88
C GLY A 221 4.62 4.60 25.63
N ARG A 222 5.53 5.37 25.00
CA ARG A 222 6.87 5.69 25.51
C ARG A 222 7.00 7.14 25.99
N GLY A 223 5.91 7.89 26.05
CA GLY A 223 5.86 9.31 26.42
C GLY A 223 5.82 9.59 27.93
N ASN A 224 5.97 8.57 28.79
CA ASN A 224 6.06 8.69 30.25
C ASN A 224 4.88 9.44 30.91
N ASN A 225 3.67 9.33 30.35
CA ASN A 225 2.46 9.93 30.90
C ASN A 225 1.27 8.97 30.78
N ALA A 226 0.19 9.23 31.52
CA ALA A 226 -0.96 8.33 31.59
C ALA A 226 -1.72 8.19 30.25
N GLU A 227 -1.63 9.18 29.36
CA GLU A 227 -2.28 9.13 28.05
C GLU A 227 -1.44 8.38 27.01
N SER A 228 -0.12 8.35 27.17
CA SER A 228 0.80 7.58 26.33
C SER A 228 0.43 6.10 26.29
N VAL A 229 0.23 5.47 27.46
CA VAL A 229 -0.14 4.05 27.56
C VAL A 229 -1.60 3.75 27.23
N LYS A 230 -2.40 4.77 26.87
CA LYS A 230 -3.82 4.61 26.51
C LYS A 230 -4.14 4.96 25.05
N THR A 231 -3.47 5.97 24.50
CA THR A 231 -3.80 6.55 23.19
C THR A 231 -2.56 6.96 22.39
N GLY A 232 -1.36 6.74 22.94
CA GLY A 232 -0.14 7.22 22.30
C GLY A 232 0.03 8.73 22.34
N ASN A 233 -0.82 9.45 23.09
CA ASN A 233 -0.83 10.92 23.16
C ASN A 233 -0.90 11.63 21.78
N ALA A 234 -1.54 10.97 20.79
CA ALA A 234 -1.61 11.46 19.41
C ALA A 234 -2.55 12.68 19.22
N GLY A 235 -3.21 13.15 20.27
CA GLY A 235 -4.07 14.34 20.22
C GLY A 235 -5.41 14.11 19.52
N GLY A 236 -5.95 15.17 18.91
CA GLY A 236 -7.28 15.18 18.29
C GLY A 236 -7.41 14.23 17.10
N ARG A 237 -8.64 13.98 16.65
CA ARG A 237 -8.97 13.12 15.50
C ARG A 237 -9.24 14.01 14.28
N VAL A 238 -8.37 13.99 13.28
CA VAL A 238 -8.44 14.90 12.11
C VAL A 238 -9.21 14.32 10.93
N ALA A 239 -9.23 12.98 10.82
CA ALA A 239 -10.00 12.26 9.83
C ALA A 239 -10.34 10.86 10.32
N CYS A 240 -11.44 10.32 9.82
CA CYS A 240 -11.84 8.95 10.11
C CYS A 240 -12.72 8.40 8.99
N GLY A 241 -12.84 7.07 8.93
CA GLY A 241 -13.65 6.37 7.95
C GLY A 241 -13.97 4.96 8.42
N ILE A 242 -15.17 4.48 8.10
CA ILE A 242 -15.58 3.11 8.40
C ILE A 242 -14.91 2.16 7.42
N ILE A 243 -14.38 1.05 7.92
CA ILE A 243 -13.79 -0.02 7.13
C ILE A 243 -14.92 -0.88 6.56
N GLY A 244 -15.28 -0.63 5.31
CA GLY A 244 -16.26 -1.42 4.57
C GLY A 244 -15.57 -2.53 3.79
N ARG A 245 -16.25 -3.67 3.63
CA ARG A 245 -15.82 -4.69 2.68
C ARG A 245 -15.85 -4.11 1.27
N TYR A 246 -14.81 -4.37 0.48
CA TYR A 246 -14.70 -3.92 -0.92
C TYR A 246 -15.55 -4.79 -1.85
#